data_AF-B3SGA7-F1
#
_entry.id   AF-B3SGA7-F1
#
_cell.length_a   1.000
_cell.length_b   1.000
_cell.length_c   1.000
_cell.angle_alpha   90.00
_cell.angle_beta   90.00
_cell.angle_gamma   90.00
#
_symmetry.space_group_name_H-M   'P 1'
#
loop_
_entity.id
_entity.type
_entity.pdbx_description
1 polymer ?
#
loop_
_entity_poly.entity_id
_entity_poly.type
_entity_poly.pdbx_seq_one_letter_code
_entity_poly.pdbx_strand_id
1 'polypeptide(L)'
;YRLLEVDNRCVVSCLLQMRGLVTSDDVVHSWAIPSSSIKVDGVPGRINQVGLCFLYPGVFYGQCSELCGVNHSFMPVCVEAVCAGVFVDWIVDNHDMNLNANASYTCSNNLCAGAWGAIVCVAKKIWGVTKFLGSCYVMWFYYLGYYGVYMPIKVAVVGSFDLVWWTVSACLSVGRWVGWFAMDPVDASVFAISYLGGKIWSGVCFAVTSPIAASVWVVKGVWSGICAVVSFPYVAFNALVDSVSSFNENGVQELIAWQVYRSTKRFYWALLNRYSGK
;
A
#
# COMPACT_ATOMS: atom_id res chain seq x y z
N TYR A 1 38.42 2.10 -10.13
CA TYR A 1 38.62 3.56 -10.00
C TYR A 1 40.07 3.83 -9.62
N ARG A 2 40.92 4.31 -10.55
CA ARG A 2 42.36 4.52 -10.25
C ARG A 2 42.73 5.98 -9.97
N LEU A 3 41.97 6.95 -10.52
CA LEU A 3 42.27 8.39 -10.42
C LEU A 3 41.05 9.25 -10.03
N LEU A 4 39.95 8.62 -9.60
CA LEU A 4 38.68 9.31 -9.28
C LEU A 4 38.30 9.24 -7.81
N GLU A 5 38.87 8.29 -7.05
CA GLU A 5 38.62 8.21 -5.60
C GLU A 5 39.37 9.31 -4.86
N VAL A 6 38.78 9.71 -3.74
CA VAL A 6 39.30 10.71 -2.80
C VAL A 6 39.21 10.16 -1.39
N ASP A 7 40.04 10.67 -0.50
CA ASP A 7 40.03 10.24 0.90
C ASP A 7 38.72 10.65 1.62
N ASN A 8 38.27 11.90 1.38
CA ASN A 8 37.06 12.46 1.96
C ASN A 8 36.08 12.86 0.86
N ARG A 9 34.95 12.16 0.80
CA ARG A 9 33.89 12.44 -0.17
C ARG A 9 33.02 13.59 0.31
N CYS A 10 32.53 14.40 -0.62
CA CYS A 10 31.52 15.40 -0.33
C CYS A 10 30.16 14.70 -0.16
N VAL A 11 29.72 14.51 1.08
CA VAL A 11 28.43 13.88 1.37
C VAL A 11 27.30 14.91 1.21
N VAL A 12 26.25 14.55 0.49
CA VAL A 12 25.08 15.40 0.23
C VAL A 12 23.79 14.61 0.37
N SER A 13 22.67 15.28 0.64
CA SER A 13 21.36 14.60 0.68
C SER A 13 20.77 14.44 -0.72
N CYS A 14 20.27 13.25 -1.04
CA CYS A 14 19.37 13.06 -2.17
C CYS A 14 18.00 13.70 -1.88
N LEU A 15 17.28 14.08 -2.95
CA LEU A 15 15.94 14.68 -2.90
C LEU A 15 15.85 15.93 -2.02
N LEU A 16 16.94 16.68 -1.94
CA LEU A 16 17.03 17.95 -1.23
C LEU A 16 17.62 19.00 -2.19
N GLN A 17 16.95 20.14 -2.29
CA GLN A 17 17.47 21.27 -3.05
C GLN A 17 18.57 21.96 -2.24
N MET A 18 19.79 21.90 -2.73
CA MET A 18 20.97 22.49 -2.08
C MET A 18 21.61 23.54 -3.00
N ARG A 19 22.46 24.38 -2.41
CA ARG A 19 23.20 25.42 -3.12
C ARG A 19 24.69 25.19 -2.88
N GLY A 20 25.44 24.96 -3.96
CA GLY A 20 26.90 24.95 -3.94
C GLY A 20 27.44 26.36 -4.24
N LEU A 21 28.47 26.76 -3.51
CA LEU A 21 29.25 27.97 -3.79
C LEU A 21 30.66 27.53 -4.14
N VAL A 22 31.15 27.91 -5.32
CA VAL A 22 32.43 27.48 -5.87
C VAL A 22 33.30 28.72 -6.11
N THR A 23 34.52 28.71 -5.59
CA THR A 23 35.55 29.72 -5.79
C THR A 23 36.90 29.01 -5.85
N SER A 24 37.95 29.73 -6.23
CA SER A 24 39.32 29.28 -6.07
C SER A 24 40.12 30.28 -5.23
N ASP A 25 41.24 29.84 -4.66
CA ASP A 25 42.20 30.65 -3.91
C ASP A 25 43.46 30.98 -4.74
N ASP A 26 43.88 30.09 -5.64
CA ASP A 26 45.13 30.20 -6.39
C ASP A 26 44.92 30.57 -7.87
N VAL A 27 44.51 29.60 -8.69
CA VAL A 27 44.30 29.72 -10.14
C VAL A 27 42.88 29.32 -10.50
N VAL A 28 42.48 29.41 -11.77
CA VAL A 28 41.15 28.95 -12.18
C VAL A 28 41.10 27.43 -12.14
N HIS A 29 40.05 26.90 -11.49
CA HIS A 29 39.69 25.48 -11.53
C HIS A 29 38.25 25.35 -12.03
N SER A 30 37.77 24.12 -12.21
CA SER A 30 36.35 23.89 -12.52
C SER A 30 35.83 22.66 -11.78
N TRP A 31 34.81 22.87 -10.95
CA TRP A 31 34.12 21.82 -10.22
C TRP A 31 33.07 21.19 -11.15
N ALA A 32 33.39 20.01 -11.66
CA ALA A 32 32.58 19.33 -12.67
C ALA A 32 32.25 17.90 -12.26
N ILE A 33 30.97 17.53 -12.38
CA ILE A 33 30.43 16.20 -12.13
C ILE A 33 29.55 15.85 -13.34
N PRO A 34 30.07 15.14 -14.35
CA PRO A 34 29.38 14.91 -15.62
C PRO A 34 28.03 14.20 -15.46
N SER A 35 27.95 13.20 -14.58
CA SER A 35 26.73 12.41 -14.34
C SER A 35 25.57 13.21 -13.76
N SER A 36 25.84 14.35 -13.11
CA SER A 36 24.81 15.27 -12.61
C SER A 36 24.70 16.52 -13.47
N SER A 37 25.37 16.58 -14.62
CA SER A 37 25.39 17.74 -15.54
C SER A 37 25.80 19.05 -14.86
N ILE A 38 26.68 18.97 -13.86
CA ILE A 38 27.19 20.14 -13.16
C ILE A 38 28.60 20.45 -13.66
N LYS A 39 28.83 21.70 -14.07
CA LYS A 39 30.16 22.27 -14.31
C LYS A 39 30.14 23.73 -13.91
N VAL A 40 31.04 24.12 -13.00
CA VAL A 40 31.13 25.49 -12.49
C VAL A 40 32.58 25.85 -12.27
N ASP A 41 33.01 26.97 -12.82
CA ASP A 41 34.39 27.41 -12.67
C ASP A 41 34.60 28.04 -11.29
N GLY A 42 35.68 27.65 -10.60
CA GLY A 42 36.19 28.31 -9.42
C GLY A 42 37.20 29.35 -9.84
N VAL A 43 36.81 30.63 -9.83
CA VAL A 43 37.68 31.74 -10.23
C VAL A 43 38.15 32.49 -9.00
N PRO A 44 39.46 32.76 -8.83
CA PRO A 44 39.95 33.58 -7.74
C PRO A 44 39.26 34.95 -7.67
N GLY A 45 38.81 35.34 -6.48
CA GLY A 45 38.10 36.59 -6.26
C GLY A 45 36.64 36.63 -6.74
N ARG A 46 36.05 35.52 -7.18
CA ARG A 46 34.61 35.41 -7.53
C ARG A 46 33.97 34.15 -6.97
N ILE A 47 32.81 34.31 -6.34
CA ILE A 47 32.00 33.18 -5.83
C ILE A 47 30.90 32.88 -6.85
N ASN A 48 30.99 31.72 -7.49
CA ASN A 48 29.95 31.21 -8.39
C ASN A 48 28.96 30.32 -7.62
N GLN A 49 27.68 30.42 -7.95
CA GLN A 49 26.62 29.65 -7.31
C GLN A 49 26.05 28.59 -8.27
N VAL A 50 25.79 27.39 -7.76
CA VAL A 50 25.10 26.31 -8.48
C VAL A 50 24.03 25.64 -7.64
N GLY A 51 22.92 25.27 -8.26
CA GLY A 51 21.89 24.44 -7.63
C GLY A 51 22.28 22.97 -7.67
N LEU A 52 22.20 22.28 -6.54
CA LEU A 52 22.48 20.85 -6.43
C LEU A 52 21.18 20.13 -6.06
N CYS A 53 20.77 19.17 -6.88
CA CYS A 53 19.63 18.30 -6.60
C CYS A 53 19.91 16.90 -7.16
N PHE A 54 20.17 15.95 -6.27
CA PHE A 54 20.40 14.55 -6.63
C PHE A 54 19.12 13.76 -6.46
N LEU A 55 18.62 13.14 -7.53
CA LEU A 55 17.33 12.43 -7.51
C LEU A 55 17.40 11.04 -6.88
N TYR A 56 18.59 10.45 -6.82
CA TYR A 56 18.82 9.10 -6.31
C TYR A 56 20.12 9.05 -5.49
N PRO A 57 20.21 8.13 -4.51
CA PRO A 57 21.44 7.93 -3.76
C PRO A 57 22.50 7.24 -4.62
N GLY A 58 23.78 7.54 -4.37
CA GLY A 58 24.89 6.98 -5.11
C GLY A 58 26.16 7.82 -5.03
N VAL A 59 27.24 7.31 -5.61
CA VAL A 59 28.53 8.01 -5.68
C VAL A 59 28.71 8.59 -7.09
N PHE A 60 28.96 9.88 -7.16
CA PHE A 60 29.13 10.66 -8.38
C PHE A 60 30.57 11.13 -8.46
N TYR A 61 31.24 10.79 -9.56
CA TYR A 61 32.64 11.15 -9.78
C TYR A 61 32.76 12.29 -10.79
N GLY A 62 33.82 13.07 -10.61
CA GLY A 62 34.14 14.23 -11.42
C GLY A 62 35.65 14.49 -11.42
N GLN A 63 36.08 15.40 -12.29
CA GLN A 63 37.46 15.87 -12.37
C GLN A 63 37.47 17.36 -12.68
N CYS A 64 38.59 18.02 -12.38
CA CYS A 64 38.80 19.40 -12.80
C CYS A 64 38.62 19.52 -14.31
N SER A 65 37.81 20.48 -14.74
CA SER A 65 37.50 20.71 -16.17
C SER A 65 38.04 22.04 -16.71
N GLU A 66 38.99 22.66 -16.00
CA GLU A 66 39.71 23.86 -16.41
C GLU A 66 41.20 23.73 -16.06
N LEU A 67 42.09 24.06 -17.01
CA LEU A 67 43.52 23.81 -16.89
C LEU A 67 44.13 24.61 -15.73
N CYS A 68 44.58 23.92 -14.68
CA CYS A 68 45.07 24.54 -13.45
C CYS A 68 46.53 24.22 -13.08
N GLY A 69 47.31 23.68 -14.03
CA GLY A 69 48.74 23.41 -13.87
C GLY A 69 49.13 21.93 -14.01
N VAL A 70 50.31 21.57 -13.49
CA VAL A 70 50.93 20.25 -13.70
C VAL A 70 50.07 19.10 -13.16
N ASN A 71 49.41 19.30 -12.02
CA ASN A 71 48.58 18.28 -11.36
C ASN A 71 47.09 18.35 -11.74
N HIS A 72 46.75 19.03 -12.84
CA HIS A 72 45.36 19.25 -13.27
C HIS A 72 44.52 17.96 -13.35
N SER A 73 45.11 16.85 -13.83
CA SER A 73 44.42 15.55 -13.92
C SER A 73 44.32 14.77 -12.61
N PHE A 74 44.97 15.24 -11.54
CA PHE A 74 45.12 14.55 -10.25
C PHE A 74 44.34 15.21 -9.11
N MET A 75 43.31 16.01 -9.44
CA MET A 75 42.36 16.58 -8.50
C MET A 75 40.92 16.14 -8.81
N PRO A 76 40.56 14.88 -8.51
CA PRO A 76 39.21 14.39 -8.72
C PRO A 76 38.21 14.99 -7.72
N VAL A 77 36.94 14.92 -8.10
CA VAL A 77 35.79 15.28 -7.28
C VAL A 77 34.97 14.02 -7.03
N CYS A 78 34.61 13.75 -5.78
CA CYS A 78 33.71 12.66 -5.44
C CYS A 78 32.59 13.18 -4.53
N VAL A 79 31.35 13.02 -4.98
CA VAL A 79 30.15 13.39 -4.24
C VAL A 79 29.35 12.14 -3.93
N GLU A 80 28.97 11.95 -2.67
CA GLU A 80 28.16 10.83 -2.22
C GLU A 80 26.76 11.35 -1.83
N ALA A 81 25.75 11.01 -2.63
CA ALA A 81 24.37 11.34 -2.31
C ALA A 81 23.76 10.22 -1.45
N VAL A 82 23.30 10.58 -0.25
CA VAL A 82 22.68 9.67 0.70
C VAL A 82 21.25 10.11 1.03
N CYS A 83 20.43 9.23 1.59
CA CYS A 83 19.09 9.61 2.03
C CYS A 83 19.15 10.69 3.13
N ALA A 84 18.16 11.59 3.16
CA ALA A 84 18.11 12.70 4.11
C ALA A 84 18.28 12.30 5.59
N GLY A 85 17.79 11.13 6.00
CA GLY A 85 17.99 10.62 7.37
C GLY A 85 19.47 10.34 7.66
N VAL A 86 20.12 9.57 6.79
CA VAL A 86 21.57 9.26 6.89
C VAL A 86 22.41 10.52 6.82
N PHE A 87 22.00 11.50 5.99
CA PHE A 87 22.67 12.79 5.91
C PHE A 87 22.59 13.58 7.23
N VAL A 88 21.42 13.59 7.88
CA VAL A 88 21.26 14.24 9.19
C VAL A 88 22.14 13.57 10.23
N ASP A 89 22.12 12.23 10.29
CA ASP A 89 22.96 11.47 11.23
C ASP A 89 24.44 11.78 10.98
N TRP A 90 24.88 11.78 9.72
CA TRP A 90 26.24 12.16 9.35
C TRP A 90 26.60 13.60 9.76
N ILE A 91 25.71 14.58 9.58
CA ILE A 91 25.96 15.96 10.03
C ILE A 91 26.09 16.01 11.55
N VAL A 92 25.17 15.35 12.27
CA VAL A 92 25.14 15.35 13.74
C VAL A 92 26.39 14.67 14.29
N ASP A 93 26.78 13.53 13.74
CA ASP A 93 27.98 12.80 14.14
C ASP A 93 29.24 13.63 13.92
N ASN A 94 29.40 14.27 12.76
CA ASN A 94 30.55 15.14 12.50
C ASN A 94 30.54 16.40 13.38
N HIS A 95 29.37 16.98 13.62
CA HIS A 95 29.23 18.13 14.51
C HIS A 95 29.58 17.77 15.95
N ASP A 96 29.06 16.66 16.45
CA ASP A 96 29.33 16.18 17.80
C ASP A 96 30.78 15.69 17.95
N MET A 97 31.40 15.11 16.91
CA MET A 97 32.85 14.84 16.88
C MET A 97 33.67 16.13 16.96
N ASN A 98 33.29 17.18 16.24
CA ASN A 98 33.98 18.48 16.33
C ASN A 98 33.80 19.15 17.70
N LEU A 99 32.61 19.03 18.30
CA LEU A 99 32.38 19.47 19.67
C LEU A 99 33.18 18.63 20.68
N ASN A 100 33.23 17.31 20.52
CA ASN A 100 33.93 16.39 21.41
C ASN A 100 35.46 16.45 21.25
N ALA A 101 35.97 16.83 20.07
CA ALA A 101 37.40 17.14 19.88
C ALA A 101 37.79 18.40 20.68
N ASN A 102 36.91 19.39 20.76
CA ASN A 102 37.06 20.54 21.67
C ASN A 102 36.74 20.20 23.14
N ALA A 103 35.93 19.17 23.39
CA ALA A 103 35.60 18.63 24.71
C ALA A 103 36.43 17.39 25.08
N SER A 104 37.61 17.20 24.46
CA SER A 104 38.56 16.16 24.84
C SER A 104 39.28 16.47 26.17
N TYR A 105 38.71 17.38 26.96
CA TYR A 105 38.64 17.29 28.42
C TYR A 105 37.22 16.84 28.78
N THR A 106 37.06 15.59 29.22
CA THR A 106 35.84 14.91 29.73
C THR A 106 35.08 13.95 28.79
N CYS A 107 35.46 12.67 28.97
CA CYS A 107 34.56 11.54 29.27
C CYS A 107 33.68 10.95 28.15
N SER A 108 34.17 9.82 27.62
CA SER A 108 33.58 8.48 27.69
C SER A 108 32.06 8.32 27.88
N ASN A 109 31.52 7.41 27.05
CA ASN A 109 30.32 6.58 27.21
C ASN A 109 29.02 7.09 26.59
N ASN A 110 28.73 6.60 25.37
CA ASN A 110 27.36 6.27 24.97
C ASN A 110 27.37 5.09 24.00
N LEU A 111 27.58 3.88 24.55
CA LEU A 111 27.46 2.61 23.85
C LEU A 111 26.09 1.93 24.06
N CYS A 112 25.08 2.63 24.63
CA CYS A 112 23.82 2.00 25.07
C CYS A 112 22.60 2.22 24.14
N ALA A 113 22.70 3.02 23.08
CA ALA A 113 21.55 3.37 22.23
C ALA A 113 21.12 2.30 21.20
N GLY A 114 21.96 1.29 20.91
CA GLY A 114 21.68 0.29 19.86
C GLY A 114 20.73 -0.85 20.24
N ALA A 115 20.83 -1.36 21.47
CA ALA A 115 20.13 -2.60 21.86
C ALA A 115 18.64 -2.38 22.17
N TRP A 116 18.30 -1.26 22.83
CA TRP A 116 16.92 -0.97 23.22
C TRP A 116 16.01 -0.65 22.03
N GLY A 117 16.54 0.04 21.01
CA GLY A 117 15.80 0.33 19.77
C GLY A 117 15.43 -0.92 18.97
N ALA A 118 16.31 -1.93 18.93
CA ALA A 118 16.06 -3.19 18.26
C ALA A 118 14.94 -4.00 18.93
N ILE A 119 14.94 -4.06 20.28
CA ILE A 119 13.92 -4.78 21.07
C ILE A 119 12.53 -4.20 20.84
N VAL A 120 12.40 -2.86 20.81
CA VAL A 120 11.12 -2.18 20.59
C VAL A 120 10.59 -2.41 19.17
N CYS A 121 11.46 -2.50 18.17
CA CYS A 121 11.06 -2.77 16.78
C CYS A 121 10.52 -4.20 16.60
N VAL A 122 11.19 -5.18 17.22
CA VAL A 122 10.78 -6.59 17.22
C VAL A 122 9.43 -6.75 17.93
N ALA A 123 9.24 -6.11 19.08
CA ALA A 123 7.98 -6.17 19.83
C ALA A 123 6.78 -5.63 19.03
N LYS A 124 6.96 -4.53 18.28
CA LYS A 124 5.90 -3.96 17.42
C LYS A 124 5.53 -4.87 16.26
N LYS A 125 6.50 -5.57 15.66
CA LYS A 125 6.24 -6.54 14.59
C LYS A 125 5.49 -7.77 15.11
N ILE A 126 5.90 -8.30 16.26
CA ILE A 126 5.22 -9.43 16.91
C ILE A 126 3.76 -9.07 17.21
N TRP A 127 3.51 -7.89 17.79
CA TRP A 127 2.15 -7.43 18.09
C TRP A 127 1.25 -7.35 16.84
N GLY A 128 1.78 -6.85 15.72
CA GLY A 128 1.04 -6.79 14.46
C GLY A 128 0.64 -8.17 13.93
N VAL A 129 1.55 -9.15 14.01
CA VAL A 129 1.30 -10.53 13.59
C VAL A 129 0.26 -11.19 14.49
N THR A 130 0.38 -11.03 15.81
CA THR A 130 -0.59 -11.59 16.77
C THR A 130 -2.00 -11.03 16.55
N LYS A 131 -2.12 -9.73 16.24
CA LYS A 131 -3.41 -9.11 15.94
C LYS A 131 -4.02 -9.63 14.63
N PHE A 132 -3.21 -9.83 13.59
CA PHE A 132 -3.67 -10.39 12.32
C PHE A 132 -4.15 -11.84 12.49
N LEU A 133 -3.35 -12.69 13.15
CA LEU A 133 -3.73 -14.08 13.43
C LEU A 133 -4.99 -14.18 14.29
N GLY A 134 -5.14 -13.31 15.30
CA GLY A 134 -6.36 -13.21 16.09
C GLY A 134 -7.59 -12.86 15.23
N SER A 135 -7.46 -11.92 14.30
CA SER A 135 -8.55 -11.54 13.39
C SER A 135 -8.94 -12.68 12.45
N CYS A 136 -7.98 -13.40 11.88
CA CYS A 136 -8.25 -14.56 11.04
C CYS A 136 -8.95 -15.68 11.81
N TYR A 137 -8.56 -15.91 13.06
CA TYR A 137 -9.16 -16.92 13.93
C TYR A 137 -10.63 -16.60 14.26
N VAL A 138 -10.92 -15.35 14.65
CA VAL A 138 -12.31 -14.91 14.91
C VAL A 138 -13.17 -15.00 13.65
N MET A 139 -12.63 -14.61 12.50
CA MET A 139 -13.34 -14.70 11.22
C MET A 139 -13.67 -16.16 10.85
N TRP A 140 -12.75 -17.10 11.11
CA TRP A 140 -13.00 -18.52 10.87
C TRP A 140 -14.14 -19.06 11.73
N PHE A 141 -14.16 -18.76 13.04
CA PHE A 141 -15.26 -19.18 13.93
C PHE A 141 -16.60 -18.56 13.54
N TYR A 142 -16.61 -17.30 13.08
CA TYR A 142 -17.82 -16.66 12.59
C TYR A 142 -18.41 -17.42 11.39
N TYR A 143 -17.60 -17.73 10.39
CA TYR A 143 -18.07 -18.45 9.20
C TYR A 143 -18.46 -19.89 9.49
N LEU A 144 -17.70 -20.60 10.33
CA LEU A 144 -18.04 -21.95 10.77
C LEU A 144 -19.39 -21.97 11.52
N GLY A 145 -19.61 -21.04 12.45
CA GLY A 145 -20.86 -20.93 13.18
C GLY A 145 -22.04 -20.54 12.30
N TYR A 146 -21.86 -19.55 11.43
CA TYR A 146 -22.94 -19.05 10.59
C TYR A 146 -23.37 -20.08 9.53
N TYR A 147 -22.42 -20.61 8.75
CA TYR A 147 -22.74 -21.53 7.66
C TYR A 147 -22.83 -22.99 8.11
N GLY A 148 -22.06 -23.40 9.13
CA GLY A 148 -22.05 -24.77 9.61
C GLY A 148 -23.18 -25.09 10.59
N VAL A 149 -23.63 -24.11 11.39
CA VAL A 149 -24.63 -24.35 12.45
C VAL A 149 -25.91 -23.56 12.21
N TYR A 150 -25.83 -22.24 12.05
CA TYR A 150 -27.02 -21.39 11.95
C TYR A 150 -27.83 -21.64 10.68
N MET A 151 -27.18 -21.68 9.51
CA MET A 151 -27.87 -21.86 8.22
C MET A 151 -28.63 -23.20 8.13
N PRO A 152 -28.03 -24.36 8.52
CA PRO A 152 -28.75 -25.64 8.53
C PRO A 152 -29.90 -25.67 9.54
N ILE A 153 -29.71 -25.13 10.75
CA ILE A 153 -30.77 -25.04 11.77
C ILE A 153 -31.93 -24.18 11.25
N LYS A 154 -31.64 -23.03 10.62
CA LYS A 154 -32.67 -22.17 10.05
C LYS A 154 -33.51 -22.90 9.00
N VAL A 155 -32.86 -23.61 8.08
CA VAL A 155 -33.55 -24.39 7.04
C VAL A 155 -34.35 -25.53 7.67
N ALA A 156 -33.79 -26.25 8.64
CA ALA A 156 -34.46 -27.36 9.30
C ALA A 156 -35.68 -26.91 10.11
N VAL A 157 -35.55 -25.88 10.93
CA VAL A 157 -36.61 -25.42 11.84
C VAL A 157 -37.73 -24.71 11.07
N VAL A 158 -37.38 -23.75 10.21
CA VAL A 158 -38.39 -23.01 9.44
C VAL A 158 -39.10 -23.94 8.46
N GLY A 159 -38.33 -24.80 7.76
CA GLY A 159 -38.91 -25.80 6.86
C GLY A 159 -39.82 -26.81 7.58
N SER A 160 -39.45 -27.24 8.79
CA SER A 160 -40.30 -28.14 9.58
C SER A 160 -41.57 -27.47 10.07
N PHE A 161 -41.50 -26.22 10.53
CA PHE A 161 -42.66 -25.48 10.99
C PHE A 161 -43.66 -25.24 9.87
N ASP A 162 -43.19 -24.86 8.69
CA ASP A 162 -44.04 -24.65 7.51
C ASP A 162 -44.76 -25.93 7.10
N LEU A 163 -44.06 -27.08 7.14
CA LEU A 163 -44.65 -28.39 6.83
C LEU A 163 -45.73 -28.80 7.85
N VAL A 164 -45.47 -28.58 9.15
CA VAL A 164 -46.43 -28.88 10.22
C VAL A 164 -47.66 -27.98 10.10
N TRP A 165 -47.47 -26.68 9.90
CA TRP A 165 -48.56 -25.72 9.73
C TRP A 165 -49.43 -26.06 8.51
N TRP A 166 -48.79 -26.41 7.40
CA TRP A 166 -49.47 -26.89 6.20
C TRP A 166 -50.30 -28.15 6.50
N THR A 167 -49.74 -29.12 7.22
CA THR A 167 -50.44 -30.38 7.58
C THR A 167 -51.65 -30.12 8.48
N VAL A 168 -51.51 -29.29 9.51
CA VAL A 168 -52.61 -28.94 10.42
C VAL A 168 -53.73 -28.21 9.67
N SER A 169 -53.38 -27.23 8.84
CA SER A 169 -54.38 -26.49 8.05
C SER A 169 -55.09 -27.37 7.03
N ALA A 170 -54.40 -28.35 6.44
CA ALA A 170 -55.00 -29.36 5.57
C ALA A 170 -55.96 -30.28 6.34
N CYS A 171 -55.60 -30.75 7.53
CA CYS A 171 -56.50 -31.57 8.36
C CYS A 171 -57.76 -30.80 8.78
N LEU A 172 -57.62 -29.51 9.14
CA LEU A 172 -58.76 -28.65 9.51
C LEU A 172 -59.67 -28.34 8.31
N SER A 173 -59.11 -28.17 7.11
CA SER A 173 -59.92 -27.95 5.90
C SER A 173 -60.69 -29.21 5.50
N VAL A 174 -60.10 -30.40 5.65
CA VAL A 174 -60.79 -31.68 5.46
C VAL A 174 -61.92 -31.84 6.48
N GLY A 175 -61.69 -31.55 7.77
CA GLY A 175 -62.73 -31.62 8.79
C GLY A 175 -63.92 -30.69 8.52
N ARG A 176 -63.66 -29.45 8.08
CA ARG A 176 -64.72 -28.51 7.67
C ARG A 176 -65.48 -29.01 6.44
N TRP A 177 -64.78 -29.59 5.48
CA TRP A 177 -65.39 -30.17 4.29
C TRP A 177 -66.30 -31.36 4.61
N VAL A 178 -65.89 -32.26 5.51
CA VAL A 178 -66.73 -33.40 5.95
C VAL A 178 -68.01 -32.91 6.61
N GLY A 179 -67.94 -31.86 7.44
CA GLY A 179 -69.13 -31.23 8.02
C GLY A 179 -70.07 -30.62 6.96
N TRP A 180 -69.52 -30.00 5.92
CA TRP A 180 -70.31 -29.44 4.81
C TRP A 180 -70.93 -30.54 3.93
N PHE A 181 -70.19 -31.62 3.66
CA PHE A 181 -70.66 -32.78 2.89
C PHE A 181 -71.85 -33.48 3.56
N ALA A 182 -71.92 -33.48 4.89
CA ALA A 182 -73.04 -34.04 5.64
C ALA A 182 -74.34 -33.23 5.49
N MET A 183 -74.25 -31.93 5.18
CA MET A 183 -75.42 -31.06 4.96
C MET A 183 -75.85 -31.07 3.49
N ASP A 184 -74.91 -30.88 2.56
CA ASP A 184 -75.16 -30.81 1.11
C ASP A 184 -74.10 -31.62 0.32
N PRO A 185 -74.37 -32.90 0.01
CA PRO A 185 -73.35 -33.79 -0.53
C PRO A 185 -72.95 -33.47 -1.98
N VAL A 186 -73.86 -32.92 -2.79
CA VAL A 186 -73.61 -32.65 -4.21
C VAL A 186 -72.65 -31.47 -4.37
N ASP A 187 -72.92 -30.32 -3.76
CA ASP A 187 -72.08 -29.12 -3.88
C ASP A 187 -70.70 -29.30 -3.24
N ALA A 188 -70.63 -29.99 -2.10
CA ALA A 188 -69.36 -30.30 -1.44
C ALA A 188 -68.47 -31.21 -2.32
N SER A 189 -69.04 -32.15 -3.07
CA SER A 189 -68.28 -33.03 -3.97
C SER A 189 -67.69 -32.28 -5.18
N VAL A 190 -68.44 -31.34 -5.77
CA VAL A 190 -67.97 -30.47 -6.87
C VAL A 190 -66.84 -29.55 -6.39
N PHE A 191 -66.97 -29.01 -5.17
CA PHE A 191 -65.90 -28.21 -4.55
C PHE A 191 -64.63 -29.04 -4.31
N ALA A 192 -64.73 -30.28 -3.82
CA ALA A 192 -63.57 -31.14 -3.61
C ALA A 192 -62.81 -31.44 -4.91
N ILE A 193 -63.53 -31.73 -6.00
CA ILE A 193 -62.93 -32.01 -7.31
C ILE A 193 -62.19 -30.77 -7.85
N SER A 194 -62.80 -29.59 -7.74
CA SER A 194 -62.15 -28.34 -8.19
C SER A 194 -60.95 -27.95 -7.32
N TYR A 195 -61.01 -28.16 -6.00
CA TYR A 195 -59.89 -27.92 -5.08
C TYR A 195 -58.71 -28.88 -5.34
N LEU A 196 -58.98 -30.18 -5.52
CA LEU A 196 -57.97 -31.18 -5.86
C LEU A 196 -57.36 -30.90 -7.23
N GLY A 197 -58.18 -30.56 -8.24
CA GLY A 197 -57.72 -30.14 -9.56
C GLY A 197 -56.77 -28.93 -9.50
N GLY A 198 -57.12 -27.90 -8.71
CA GLY A 198 -56.27 -26.73 -8.49
C GLY A 198 -54.93 -27.05 -7.80
N LYS A 199 -54.93 -27.95 -6.82
CA LYS A 199 -53.70 -28.40 -6.14
C LYS A 199 -52.79 -29.21 -7.04
N ILE A 200 -53.34 -30.16 -7.81
CA ILE A 200 -52.59 -30.93 -8.80
C ILE A 200 -51.98 -29.99 -9.84
N TRP A 201 -52.76 -29.02 -10.34
CA TRP A 201 -52.26 -28.00 -11.27
C TRP A 201 -51.10 -27.19 -10.67
N SER A 202 -51.22 -26.74 -9.42
CA SER A 202 -50.14 -26.01 -8.75
C SER A 202 -48.87 -26.87 -8.55
N GLY A 203 -49.02 -28.17 -8.27
CA GLY A 203 -47.91 -29.11 -8.14
C GLY A 203 -47.21 -29.37 -9.46
N VAL A 204 -47.96 -29.55 -10.55
CA VAL A 204 -47.43 -29.68 -11.92
C VAL A 204 -46.70 -28.40 -12.32
N CYS A 205 -47.30 -27.23 -12.09
CA CYS A 205 -46.66 -25.95 -12.35
C CYS A 205 -45.35 -25.79 -11.55
N PHE A 206 -45.31 -26.17 -10.27
CA PHE A 206 -44.08 -26.13 -9.47
C PHE A 206 -43.02 -27.11 -9.97
N ALA A 207 -43.40 -28.33 -10.34
CA ALA A 207 -42.49 -29.34 -10.88
C ALA A 207 -41.90 -28.92 -12.24
N VAL A 208 -42.65 -28.19 -13.05
CA VAL A 208 -42.19 -27.68 -14.36
C VAL A 208 -41.38 -26.38 -14.22
N THR A 209 -41.75 -25.48 -13.31
CA THR A 209 -41.09 -24.17 -13.17
C THR A 209 -39.83 -24.20 -12.31
N SER A 210 -39.75 -25.09 -11.31
CA SER A 210 -38.57 -25.16 -10.43
C SER A 210 -37.27 -25.55 -11.14
N PRO A 211 -37.22 -26.50 -12.10
CA PRO A 211 -36.00 -26.82 -12.83
C PRO A 211 -35.57 -25.67 -13.76
N ILE A 212 -36.54 -24.94 -14.33
CA ILE A 212 -36.29 -23.80 -15.22
C ILE A 212 -35.75 -22.61 -14.41
N ALA A 213 -36.30 -22.33 -13.23
CA ALA A 213 -35.79 -21.28 -12.36
C ALA A 213 -34.35 -21.60 -11.88
N ALA A 214 -34.09 -22.86 -11.51
CA ALA A 214 -32.76 -23.31 -11.12
C ALA A 214 -31.75 -23.20 -12.27
N SER A 215 -32.12 -23.59 -13.49
CA SER A 215 -31.23 -23.50 -14.65
C SER A 215 -30.91 -22.06 -15.02
N VAL A 216 -31.91 -21.16 -15.01
CA VAL A 216 -31.69 -19.72 -15.25
C VAL A 216 -30.77 -19.11 -14.18
N TRP A 217 -30.91 -19.51 -12.92
CA TRP A 217 -30.02 -19.06 -11.84
C TRP A 217 -28.57 -19.51 -12.06
N VAL A 218 -28.36 -20.78 -12.44
CA VAL A 218 -27.03 -21.31 -12.77
C VAL A 218 -26.41 -20.56 -13.96
N VAL A 219 -27.17 -20.34 -15.04
CA VAL A 219 -26.70 -19.61 -16.22
C VAL A 219 -26.29 -18.17 -15.86
N LYS A 220 -27.09 -17.46 -15.06
CA LYS A 220 -26.74 -16.13 -14.57
C LYS A 220 -25.48 -16.13 -13.71
N GLY A 221 -25.32 -17.13 -12.85
CA GLY A 221 -24.13 -17.31 -12.02
C GLY A 221 -22.87 -17.54 -12.86
N VAL A 222 -22.95 -18.43 -13.84
CA VAL A 222 -21.84 -18.73 -14.76
C VAL A 222 -21.49 -17.50 -15.61
N TRP A 223 -22.48 -16.79 -16.15
CA TRP A 223 -22.26 -15.56 -16.91
C TRP A 223 -21.57 -14.47 -16.08
N SER A 224 -22.05 -14.24 -14.86
CA SER A 224 -21.43 -13.30 -13.92
C SER A 224 -19.98 -13.67 -13.63
N GLY A 225 -19.70 -14.97 -13.43
CA GLY A 225 -18.34 -15.48 -13.24
C GLY A 225 -17.44 -15.24 -14.45
N ILE A 226 -17.92 -15.52 -15.66
CA ILE A 226 -17.16 -15.28 -16.91
C ILE A 226 -16.87 -13.78 -17.10
N CYS A 227 -17.87 -12.92 -16.90
CA CYS A 227 -17.69 -11.46 -16.95
C CYS A 227 -16.65 -10.97 -15.93
N ALA A 228 -16.62 -11.54 -14.73
CA ALA A 228 -15.62 -11.19 -13.71
C ALA A 228 -14.20 -11.63 -14.12
N VAL A 229 -14.07 -12.85 -14.68
CA VAL A 229 -12.78 -13.39 -15.14
C VAL A 229 -12.23 -12.62 -16.35
N VAL A 230 -13.07 -12.12 -17.24
CA VAL A 230 -12.65 -11.35 -18.43
C VAL A 230 -12.39 -9.87 -18.10
N SER A 231 -13.15 -9.28 -17.18
CA SER A 231 -12.98 -7.86 -16.82
C SER A 231 -11.71 -7.61 -16.01
N PHE A 232 -11.28 -8.54 -15.16
CA PHE A 232 -10.08 -8.38 -14.33
C PHE A 232 -8.80 -8.19 -15.17
N PRO A 233 -8.48 -9.04 -16.17
CA PRO A 233 -7.34 -8.83 -17.06
C PRO A 233 -7.41 -7.53 -17.86
N TYR A 234 -8.61 -7.14 -18.32
CA TYR A 234 -8.80 -5.91 -19.09
C TYR A 234 -8.51 -4.66 -18.24
N VAL A 235 -9.02 -4.61 -17.00
CA VAL A 235 -8.75 -3.52 -16.06
C VAL A 235 -7.28 -3.50 -15.65
N ALA A 236 -6.69 -4.67 -15.37
CA ALA A 236 -5.27 -4.78 -15.03
C ALA A 236 -4.36 -4.34 -16.18
N PHE A 237 -4.71 -4.69 -17.42
CA PHE A 237 -3.96 -4.28 -18.61
C PHE A 237 -4.08 -2.78 -18.86
N ASN A 238 -5.27 -2.19 -18.74
CA ASN A 238 -5.43 -0.73 -18.86
C ASN A 238 -4.64 0.02 -17.79
N ALA A 239 -4.69 -0.43 -16.53
CA ALA A 239 -3.89 0.18 -15.46
C ALA A 239 -2.37 0.07 -15.73
N LEU A 240 -1.91 -1.03 -16.33
CA LEU A 240 -0.52 -1.20 -16.75
C LEU A 240 -0.17 -0.22 -17.89
N VAL A 241 -1.01 -0.14 -18.93
CA VAL A 241 -0.79 0.76 -20.07
C VAL A 241 -0.78 2.22 -19.62
N ASP A 242 -1.72 2.62 -18.76
CA ASP A 242 -1.78 3.97 -18.18
C ASP A 242 -0.55 4.29 -17.31
N SER A 243 0.00 3.28 -16.62
CA SER A 243 1.25 3.45 -15.87
C SER A 243 2.46 3.70 -16.78
N VAL A 244 2.45 3.12 -17.99
CA VAL A 244 3.53 3.21 -18.98
C VAL A 244 3.39 4.44 -19.89
N SER A 245 2.18 4.98 -20.07
CA SER A 245 1.97 6.22 -20.85
C SER A 245 2.23 7.51 -20.07
N SER A 246 2.58 7.43 -18.78
CA SER A 246 2.74 8.58 -17.87
C SER A 246 4.00 9.44 -18.10
N PHE A 247 4.82 9.14 -19.12
CA PHE A 247 6.05 9.89 -19.38
C PHE A 247 5.84 11.30 -19.97
N ASN A 248 4.60 11.76 -20.16
CA ASN A 248 4.36 13.08 -20.78
C ASN A 248 3.47 14.05 -19.98
N GLU A 249 3.25 13.86 -18.68
CA GLU A 249 2.35 14.74 -17.91
C GLU A 249 2.89 15.20 -16.56
N ASN A 250 2.44 16.39 -16.16
CA ASN A 250 2.75 17.14 -14.93
C ASN A 250 2.74 16.29 -13.63
N GLY A 251 2.07 15.14 -13.62
CA GLY A 251 1.99 14.25 -12.46
C GLY A 251 3.35 13.69 -12.00
N VAL A 252 4.26 13.34 -12.92
CA VAL A 252 5.61 12.88 -12.54
C VAL A 252 6.42 14.03 -11.95
N GLN A 253 6.30 15.22 -12.54
CA GLN A 253 6.95 16.43 -12.05
C GLN A 253 6.41 16.82 -10.67
N GLU A 254 5.10 16.75 -10.47
CA GLU A 254 4.43 16.99 -9.20
C GLU A 254 4.84 15.95 -8.15
N LEU A 255 4.96 14.67 -8.53
CA LEU A 255 5.42 13.62 -7.63
C LEU A 255 6.87 13.85 -7.19
N ILE A 256 7.76 14.20 -8.12
CA ILE A 256 9.16 14.53 -7.81
C ILE A 256 9.21 15.76 -6.90
N ALA A 257 8.47 16.82 -7.21
CA ALA A 257 8.39 18.03 -6.40
C ALA A 257 7.84 17.72 -4.98
N TRP A 258 6.80 16.90 -4.89
CA TRP A 258 6.22 16.45 -3.62
C TRP A 258 7.23 15.62 -2.80
N GLN A 259 7.99 14.75 -3.45
CA GLN A 259 9.00 13.93 -2.79
C GLN A 259 10.17 14.79 -2.27
N VAL A 260 10.62 15.78 -3.06
CA VAL A 260 11.63 16.75 -2.65
C VAL A 260 11.12 17.59 -1.48
N TYR A 261 9.87 18.08 -1.54
CA TYR A 261 9.23 18.80 -0.45
C TYR A 261 9.15 17.95 0.84
N ARG A 262 8.75 16.69 0.73
CA ARG A 262 8.65 15.76 1.87
C ARG A 262 10.02 15.50 2.50
N SER A 263 11.05 15.26 1.70
CA SER A 263 12.43 15.08 2.18
C SER A 263 12.96 16.34 2.85
N THR A 264 12.71 17.51 2.26
CA THR A 264 13.07 18.82 2.80
C THR A 264 12.41 19.07 4.16
N LYS A 265 11.10 18.82 4.28
CA LYS A 265 10.36 18.95 5.54
C LYS A 265 10.91 18.02 6.63
N ARG A 266 11.25 16.77 6.27
CA ARG A 266 11.86 15.81 7.21
C ARG A 266 13.23 16.29 7.69
N PHE A 267 14.06 16.78 6.79
CA PHE A 267 15.38 17.34 7.11
C PHE A 267 15.26 18.52 8.08
N TYR A 268 14.40 19.50 7.77
CA TYR A 268 14.15 20.63 8.67
C TYR A 268 13.59 20.21 10.02
N TRP A 269 12.66 19.25 10.05
CA TRP A 269 12.08 18.78 11.31
C TRP A 269 13.14 18.10 12.19
N ALA A 270 14.04 17.32 11.60
CA ALA A 270 15.14 16.69 12.33
C ALA A 270 16.12 17.73 12.91
N LEU A 271 16.49 18.74 12.11
CA LEU A 271 17.33 19.86 12.59
C LEU A 271 16.64 20.67 13.69
N LEU A 272 15.36 21.02 13.51
CA LEU A 272 14.59 21.76 14.50
C LEU A 272 14.51 20.98 15.81
N ASN A 273 14.21 19.68 15.79
CA ASN A 273 14.18 18.86 17.00
C ASN A 273 15.53 18.84 17.72
N ARG A 274 16.65 18.81 16.98
CA ARG A 274 18.01 18.82 17.55
C ARG A 274 18.34 20.13 18.27
N TYR A 275 17.89 21.27 17.75
CA TYR A 275 18.19 22.60 18.29
C TYR A 275 17.08 23.18 19.20
N SER A 276 15.86 22.66 19.12
CA SER A 276 14.71 23.07 19.94
C SER A 276 14.73 22.49 21.37
N GLY A 277 15.64 21.55 21.67
CA GLY A 277 15.85 21.01 23.02
C GLY A 277 16.67 21.91 23.95
N LYS A 278 16.77 23.22 23.65
CA LYS A 278 17.28 24.26 24.55
C LYS A 278 16.14 25.15 25.01
#